data_AF-A0A6I3FEW3-F1
#
_entry.id   AF-A0A6I3FEW3-F1
#
_cell.length_a   1.000
_cell.length_b   1.000
_cell.length_c   1.000
_cell.angle_alpha   90.00
_cell.angle_beta   90.00
_cell.angle_gamma   90.00
#
_symmetry.space_group_name_H-M   'P 1'
#
loop_
_entity.id
_entity.type
_entity.pdbx_description
1 polymer ?
#
loop_
_entity_poly.entity_id
_entity_poly.type
_entity_poly.pdbx_seq_one_letter_code
_entity_poly.pdbx_strand_id
1 'polypeptide(L)'
;MASNSTPAPIDPRGPRTNQAVLATALVLGFVFGAPWVAPVFAVVLFLGAAFGPKWGPVLRAYQLLLRPRLSPPKELEDPRPPRFAAAVGVAFLVSASVAFSLGASVVGWTLALIVAALAALAAITGLCVGCEMYVWFVRLRGGVRIVTVDRDERATHGARSDQRGDVPDLPAEFITGKPVWVVFTTEYCAVCPTVVADLERQRPDDSIVVLDVSEHLDLAARYRVRRAPTVFRADAAGHITTRLSGADAVRTELRDAAEGVTATV
;
A
#
# COMPACT_ATOMS: atom_id res chain seq x y z
N MET A 1 10.36 6.60 -20.19
CA MET A 1 10.42 5.23 -19.63
C MET A 1 10.70 5.33 -18.13
N ALA A 2 9.67 5.37 -17.29
CA ALA A 2 9.83 5.31 -15.84
C ALA A 2 9.60 3.86 -15.41
N SER A 3 10.63 3.20 -14.89
CA SER A 3 10.54 1.89 -14.26
C SER A 3 9.63 1.98 -13.03
N ASN A 4 8.40 1.46 -13.11
CA ASN A 4 7.46 1.39 -11.99
C ASN A 4 7.95 0.37 -10.96
N SER A 5 8.93 0.78 -10.16
CA SER A 5 9.40 0.05 -8.99
C SER A 5 8.40 0.29 -7.85
N THR A 6 7.77 -0.77 -7.36
CA THR A 6 6.97 -0.71 -6.13
C THR A 6 7.83 -0.08 -5.02
N PRO A 7 7.37 1.00 -4.35
CA PRO A 7 8.12 1.63 -3.28
C PRO A 7 8.55 0.60 -2.24
N ALA A 8 9.83 0.62 -1.87
CA ALA A 8 10.36 -0.32 -0.88
C ALA A 8 9.60 -0.16 0.46
N PRO A 9 9.15 -1.27 1.09
CA PRO A 9 8.52 -1.23 2.41
C PRO A 9 9.41 -0.54 3.45
N ILE A 10 8.79 0.18 4.38
CA ILE A 10 9.49 1.03 5.36
C ILE A 10 9.29 0.54 6.78
N ASP A 11 10.25 0.88 7.65
CA ASP A 11 10.15 0.62 9.09
C ASP A 11 9.12 1.58 9.72
N PRO A 12 8.06 1.08 10.39
CA PRO A 12 6.99 1.88 10.99
C PRO A 12 7.49 2.86 12.06
N ARG A 13 8.63 2.56 12.72
CA ARG A 13 9.21 3.44 13.74
C ARG A 13 9.76 4.74 13.16
N GLY A 14 10.13 4.76 11.89
CA GLY A 14 10.62 5.95 11.18
C GLY A 14 9.55 7.05 11.12
N PRO A 15 8.39 6.81 10.48
CA PRO A 15 7.26 7.73 10.48
C PRO A 15 6.85 8.17 11.88
N ARG A 16 6.80 7.27 12.87
CA ARG A 16 6.46 7.62 14.26
C ARG A 16 7.44 8.60 14.89
N THR A 17 8.75 8.38 14.68
CA THR A 17 9.79 9.31 15.14
C THR A 17 9.61 10.68 14.50
N ASN A 18 9.30 10.72 13.20
CA ASN A 18 9.05 11.98 12.50
C ASN A 18 7.82 12.73 13.05
N GLN A 19 6.75 12.00 13.37
CA GLN A 19 5.55 12.57 13.98
C GLN A 19 5.83 13.10 15.41
N ALA A 20 6.64 12.38 16.20
CA ALA A 20 7.04 12.83 17.54
C ALA A 20 7.83 14.16 17.48
N VAL A 21 8.78 14.27 16.55
CA VAL A 21 9.56 15.50 16.35
C VAL A 21 8.68 16.64 15.88
N LEU A 22 7.78 16.39 14.91
CA LEU A 22 6.84 17.38 14.41
C LEU A 22 5.92 17.91 15.52
N ALA A 23 5.29 17.01 16.28
CA ALA A 23 4.39 17.38 17.38
C ALA A 23 5.13 18.21 18.44
N THR A 24 6.31 17.75 18.85
CA THR A 24 7.13 18.44 19.86
C THR A 24 7.51 19.84 19.37
N ALA A 25 7.99 19.97 18.13
CA ALA A 25 8.40 21.25 17.59
C ALA A 25 7.23 22.24 17.50
N LEU A 26 6.06 21.80 17.01
CA LEU A 26 4.89 22.68 16.91
C LEU A 26 4.37 23.13 18.28
N VAL A 27 4.36 22.23 19.28
CA VAL A 27 3.97 22.58 20.66
C VAL A 27 4.96 23.56 21.28
N LEU A 28 6.27 23.32 21.16
CA LEU A 28 7.28 24.27 21.64
C LEU A 28 7.17 25.61 20.90
N GLY A 29 6.95 25.56 19.59
CA GLY A 29 6.69 26.76 18.78
C GLY A 29 5.52 27.57 19.33
N PHE A 30 4.41 26.92 19.69
CA PHE A 30 3.26 27.58 20.30
C PHE A 30 3.60 28.21 21.65
N VAL A 31 4.23 27.43 22.54
CA VAL A 31 4.59 27.88 23.90
C VAL A 31 5.54 29.08 23.88
N PHE A 32 6.50 29.10 22.95
CA PHE A 32 7.48 30.18 22.83
C PHE A 32 7.06 31.29 21.85
N GLY A 33 5.86 31.20 21.25
CA GLY A 33 5.38 32.21 20.31
C GLY A 33 6.19 32.30 19.01
N ALA A 34 6.68 31.17 18.50
CA ALA A 34 7.52 31.06 17.30
C ALA A 34 6.72 30.56 16.09
N PRO A 35 5.98 31.43 15.37
CA PRO A 35 5.13 31.02 14.24
C PRO A 35 5.91 30.48 13.04
N TRP A 36 7.20 30.83 12.93
CA TRP A 36 8.09 30.36 11.86
C TRP A 36 8.33 28.85 11.88
N VAL A 37 8.01 28.15 12.98
CA VAL A 37 8.12 26.69 13.07
C VAL A 37 7.17 26.01 12.07
N ALA A 38 5.98 26.56 11.83
CA ALA A 38 5.00 26.00 10.89
C ALA A 38 5.54 25.91 9.44
N PRO A 39 6.04 27.00 8.80
CA PRO A 39 6.58 26.89 7.45
C PRO A 39 7.86 26.06 7.37
N VAL A 40 8.70 26.06 8.42
CA VAL A 40 9.90 25.19 8.47
C VAL A 40 9.49 23.72 8.40
N PHE A 41 8.56 23.30 9.24
CA PHE A 41 8.11 21.90 9.25
C PHE A 41 7.24 21.55 8.03
N ALA A 42 6.54 22.51 7.43
CA ALA A 42 5.90 22.32 6.13
C ALA A 42 6.92 21.92 5.06
N VAL A 43 8.07 22.61 4.98
CA VAL A 43 9.15 22.28 4.05
C VAL A 43 9.78 20.94 4.39
N VAL A 44 10.07 20.66 5.67
CA VAL A 44 10.64 19.37 6.10
C VAL A 44 9.75 18.19 5.70
N LEU A 45 8.45 18.29 5.96
CA LEU A 45 7.47 17.27 5.58
C LEU A 45 7.35 17.16 4.07
N PHE A 46 7.29 18.28 3.35
CA PHE A 46 7.20 18.30 1.90
C PHE A 46 8.40 17.60 1.26
N LEU A 47 9.62 17.93 1.69
CA LEU A 47 10.84 17.31 1.17
C LEU A 47 10.87 15.81 1.40
N GLY A 48 10.53 15.36 2.61
CA GLY A 48 10.44 13.94 2.93
C GLY A 48 9.34 13.21 2.16
N ALA A 49 8.17 13.84 1.98
CA ALA A 49 7.03 13.25 1.29
C ALA A 49 7.21 13.23 -0.23
N ALA A 50 7.82 14.26 -0.84
CA ALA A 50 8.01 14.36 -2.28
C ALA A 50 9.22 13.56 -2.77
N PHE A 51 10.38 13.74 -2.12
CA PHE A 51 11.66 13.20 -2.59
C PHE A 51 12.15 11.98 -1.78
N GLY A 52 11.41 11.60 -0.74
CA GLY A 52 11.65 10.41 0.05
C GLY A 52 12.58 10.61 1.26
N PRO A 53 12.88 9.52 2.00
CA PRO A 53 13.55 9.59 3.30
C PRO A 53 14.92 10.25 3.32
N LYS A 54 15.66 10.21 2.20
CA LYS A 54 17.00 10.80 2.09
C LYS A 54 16.98 12.33 2.25
N TRP A 55 15.86 12.96 1.90
CA TRP A 55 15.66 14.41 1.90
C TRP A 55 14.88 14.90 3.13
N GLY A 56 14.30 14.00 3.91
CA GLY A 56 13.70 14.33 5.20
C GLY A 56 14.77 14.32 6.31
N PRO A 57 15.20 15.48 6.87
CA PRO A 57 16.29 15.52 7.84
C PRO A 57 16.04 14.64 9.07
N VAL A 58 14.80 14.62 9.57
CA VAL A 58 14.39 13.79 10.72
C VAL A 58 14.44 12.29 10.37
N LEU A 59 13.92 11.92 9.20
CA LEU A 59 13.89 10.52 8.76
C LEU A 59 15.30 10.00 8.44
N ARG A 60 16.17 10.86 7.91
CA ARG A 60 17.60 10.58 7.73
C ARG A 60 18.32 10.40 9.06
N ALA A 61 18.07 11.27 10.03
CA ALA A 61 18.61 11.13 11.38
C ALA A 61 18.16 9.81 12.04
N TYR A 62 16.88 9.43 11.89
CA TYR A 62 16.39 8.13 12.35
C TYR A 62 17.18 6.97 11.72
N GLN A 63 17.36 6.99 10.40
CA GLN A 63 18.07 5.92 9.69
C GLN A 63 19.55 5.80 10.08
N LEU A 64 20.22 6.91 10.38
CA LEU A 64 21.65 6.93 10.68
C LEU A 64 21.95 6.70 12.17
N LEU A 65 21.10 7.19 13.07
CA LEU A 65 21.40 7.25 14.51
C LEU A 65 20.60 6.23 15.32
N LEU A 66 19.31 6.07 15.02
CA LEU A 66 18.40 5.24 15.81
C LEU A 66 18.30 3.82 15.24
N ARG A 67 18.05 3.69 13.93
CA ARG A 67 17.86 2.39 13.27
C ARG A 67 18.99 1.38 13.52
N PRO A 68 20.29 1.74 13.49
CA PRO A 68 21.37 0.77 13.74
C PRO A 68 21.41 0.22 15.17
N ARG A 69 20.76 0.91 16.12
CA ARG A 69 20.73 0.54 17.54
C ARG A 69 19.50 -0.28 17.91
N LEU A 70 18.57 -0.49 16.96
CA LEU A 70 17.31 -1.18 17.19
C LEU A 70 17.34 -2.56 16.52
N SER A 71 16.68 -3.53 17.14
CA SER A 71 16.47 -4.84 16.53
C SER A 71 15.66 -4.70 15.22
N PRO A 72 15.86 -5.61 14.24
CA PRO A 72 15.09 -5.62 13.00
C PRO A 72 13.58 -5.52 13.26
N PRO A 73 12.84 -4.73 12.47
CA PRO A 73 11.39 -4.59 12.64
C PRO A 73 10.71 -5.93 12.35
N LYS A 74 9.70 -6.25 13.17
CA LYS A 74 8.91 -7.49 13.01
C LYS A 74 7.95 -7.43 11.82
N GLU A 75 7.54 -6.22 11.44
CA GLU A 75 6.58 -5.92 10.37
C GLU A 75 7.04 -4.70 9.59
N LEU A 76 6.78 -4.66 8.28
CA LEU A 76 7.12 -3.53 7.41
C LEU A 76 5.86 -2.87 6.89
N GLU A 77 5.87 -1.53 6.83
CA GLU A 77 4.70 -0.73 6.45
C GLU A 77 4.84 -0.19 5.01
N ASP A 78 3.73 -0.08 4.27
CA ASP A 78 3.73 0.56 2.96
C ASP A 78 4.03 2.08 3.13
N PRO A 79 4.95 2.68 2.35
CA PRO A 79 5.22 4.12 2.43
C PRO A 79 4.10 5.03 1.90
N ARG A 80 3.11 4.53 1.16
CA ARG A 80 2.07 5.38 0.53
C ARG A 80 1.14 6.07 1.53
N PRO A 81 0.51 5.36 2.51
CA PRO A 81 -0.37 6.03 3.47
C PRO A 81 0.35 7.09 4.31
N PRO A 82 1.57 6.85 4.85
CA PRO A 82 2.33 7.89 5.55
C PRO A 82 2.69 9.10 4.68
N ARG A 83 2.94 8.93 3.37
CA ARG A 83 3.18 10.05 2.45
C ARG A 83 1.93 10.87 2.19
N PHE A 84 0.76 10.22 2.09
CA PHE A 84 -0.52 10.92 2.00
C PHE A 84 -0.78 11.75 3.27
N ALA A 85 -0.61 11.14 4.46
CA ALA A 85 -0.76 11.84 5.73
C ALA A 85 0.19 13.04 5.84
N ALA A 86 1.45 12.89 5.40
CA ALA A 86 2.41 13.99 5.36
C ALA A 86 1.96 15.12 4.41
N ALA A 87 1.40 14.80 3.25
CA ALA A 87 0.88 15.80 2.31
C ALA A 87 -0.29 16.61 2.90
N VAL A 88 -1.21 15.95 3.62
CA VAL A 88 -2.29 16.64 4.35
C VAL A 88 -1.72 17.55 5.44
N GLY A 89 -0.72 17.08 6.19
CA GLY A 89 -0.01 17.90 7.18
C GLY A 89 0.67 19.13 6.55
N VAL A 90 1.31 18.97 5.38
CA VAL A 90 1.89 20.10 4.63
C VAL A 90 0.82 21.11 4.25
N ALA A 91 -0.34 20.66 3.74
CA ALA A 91 -1.43 21.56 3.39
C ALA A 91 -1.88 22.41 4.59
N PHE A 92 -2.08 21.79 5.75
CA PHE A 92 -2.45 22.50 6.98
C PHE A 92 -1.38 23.49 7.44
N LEU A 93 -0.10 23.10 7.43
CA LEU A 93 0.99 23.98 7.86
C LEU A 93 1.24 25.13 6.87
N VAL A 94 1.04 24.92 5.57
CA VAL A 94 1.07 26.00 4.57
C VAL A 94 -0.09 26.97 4.81
N SER A 95 -1.31 26.46 5.03
CA SER A 95 -2.47 27.31 5.38
C SER A 95 -2.24 28.08 6.69
N ALA A 96 -1.62 27.45 7.70
CA ALA A 96 -1.23 28.11 8.93
C ALA A 96 -0.21 29.22 8.69
N SER A 97 0.79 28.96 7.84
CA SER A 97 1.81 29.94 7.45
C SER A 97 1.21 31.15 6.75
N VAL A 98 0.25 30.92 5.84
CA VAL A 98 -0.50 32.00 5.18
C VAL A 98 -1.31 32.80 6.22
N ALA A 99 -1.99 32.14 7.15
CA ALA A 99 -2.75 32.81 8.20
C ALA A 99 -1.85 33.69 9.09
N PHE A 100 -0.65 33.21 9.46
CA PHE A 100 0.33 34.02 10.20
C PHE A 100 0.80 35.24 9.41
N SER A 101 1.07 35.09 8.11
CA SER A 101 1.46 36.21 7.23
C SER A 101 0.35 37.26 7.08
N LEU A 102 -0.92 36.86 7.20
CA LEU A 102 -2.08 37.76 7.19
C LEU A 102 -2.40 38.33 8.58
N GLY A 103 -1.62 38.03 9.62
CA GLY A 103 -1.85 38.48 10.99
C GLY A 103 -2.93 37.70 11.76
N ALA A 104 -3.55 36.69 11.14
CA ALA A 104 -4.59 35.85 11.73
C ALA A 104 -3.99 34.77 12.67
N SER A 105 -3.35 35.22 13.74
CA SER A 105 -2.56 34.37 14.64
C SER A 105 -3.36 33.23 15.28
N VAL A 106 -4.62 33.47 15.65
CA VAL A 106 -5.51 32.45 16.23
C VAL A 106 -5.75 31.32 15.23
N VAL A 107 -6.02 31.65 13.97
CA VAL A 107 -6.24 30.67 12.90
C VAL A 107 -4.96 29.88 12.61
N GLY A 108 -3.83 30.57 12.52
CA GLY A 108 -2.53 29.92 12.30
C GLY A 108 -2.19 28.91 13.39
N TRP A 109 -2.32 29.29 14.66
CA TRP A 109 -2.06 28.38 15.78
C TRP A 109 -3.08 27.25 15.87
N THR A 110 -4.35 27.51 15.58
CA THR A 110 -5.38 26.46 15.58
C THR A 110 -5.03 25.36 14.58
N LEU A 111 -4.68 25.73 13.34
CA LEU A 111 -4.26 24.78 12.30
C LEU A 111 -2.98 24.03 12.70
N ALA A 112 -1.97 24.72 13.22
CA ALA A 112 -0.72 24.11 13.66
C ALA A 112 -0.92 23.13 14.83
N LEU A 113 -1.77 23.47 15.80
CA LEU A 113 -2.05 22.62 16.96
C LEU A 113 -2.90 21.40 16.61
N ILE A 114 -3.80 21.50 15.61
CA ILE A 114 -4.49 20.32 15.06
C ILE A 114 -3.46 19.34 14.49
N VAL A 115 -2.50 19.84 13.69
CA VAL A 115 -1.42 18.99 13.15
C VAL A 115 -0.59 18.38 14.28
N ALA A 116 -0.24 19.17 15.30
CA ALA A 116 0.54 18.70 16.44
C ALA A 116 -0.20 17.59 17.23
N ALA A 117 -1.51 17.76 17.46
CA ALA A 117 -2.33 16.77 18.17
C ALA A 117 -2.43 15.44 17.40
N LEU A 118 -2.69 15.50 16.09
CA LEU A 118 -2.75 14.31 15.24
C LEU A 118 -1.38 13.61 15.13
N ALA A 119 -0.30 14.39 15.05
CA ALA A 119 1.07 13.87 15.05
C ALA A 119 1.41 13.18 16.38
N ALA A 120 1.04 13.79 17.52
CA ALA A 120 1.23 13.20 18.84
C ALA A 120 0.44 11.89 19.00
N LEU A 121 -0.82 11.87 18.54
CA LEU A 121 -1.64 10.65 18.53
C LEU A 121 -0.96 9.52 17.76
N ALA A 122 -0.50 9.81 16.54
CA ALA A 122 0.21 8.84 15.71
C ALA A 122 1.53 8.36 16.33
N ALA A 123 2.26 9.24 17.00
CA ALA A 123 3.51 8.90 17.67
C ALA A 123 3.31 7.97 18.89
N ILE A 124 2.26 8.21 19.68
CA ILE A 124 2.00 7.48 20.94
C ILE A 124 1.29 6.15 20.68
N THR A 125 0.23 6.18 19.88
CA THR A 125 -0.66 5.02 19.69
C THR A 125 -0.30 4.18 18.47
N GLY A 126 0.43 4.76 17.51
CA GLY A 126 0.59 4.19 16.17
C GLY A 126 -0.65 4.38 15.28
N LEU A 127 -1.74 4.95 15.80
CA LEU A 127 -2.94 5.25 15.03
C LEU A 127 -2.75 6.56 14.25
N CYS A 128 -2.57 6.45 12.94
CA CYS A 128 -2.50 7.60 12.06
C CYS A 128 -3.84 7.81 11.34
N VAL A 129 -4.61 8.82 11.75
CA VAL A 129 -5.90 9.17 11.14
C VAL A 129 -5.79 9.42 9.64
N GLY A 130 -4.66 9.96 9.17
CA GLY A 130 -4.39 10.15 7.75
C GLY A 130 -4.23 8.83 6.99
N CYS A 131 -3.66 7.79 7.61
CA CYS A 131 -3.57 6.46 7.02
C CYS A 131 -4.95 5.80 6.91
N GLU A 132 -5.78 5.88 7.96
CA GLU A 132 -7.17 5.37 7.91
C GLU A 132 -8.00 6.09 6.85
N MET A 133 -7.87 7.42 6.75
CA MET A 133 -8.56 8.21 5.73
C MET A 133 -8.11 7.83 4.31
N TYR A 134 -6.82 7.55 4.11
CA TYR A 134 -6.31 7.03 2.85
C TYR A 134 -6.94 5.68 2.50
N VAL A 135 -6.98 4.73 3.45
CA VAL A 135 -7.61 3.42 3.26
C VAL A 135 -9.09 3.57 2.93
N TRP A 136 -9.81 4.39 3.70
CA TRP A 136 -11.23 4.65 3.45
C TRP A 136 -11.47 5.25 2.06
N PHE A 137 -10.62 6.18 1.63
CA PHE A 137 -10.70 6.78 0.30
C PHE A 137 -10.37 5.81 -0.84
N VAL A 138 -9.40 4.92 -0.63
CA VAL A 138 -9.08 3.83 -1.57
C VAL A 138 -10.25 2.85 -1.66
N ARG A 139 -10.86 2.46 -0.52
CA ARG A 139 -12.05 1.60 -0.48
C ARG A 139 -13.27 2.22 -1.18
N LEU A 140 -13.46 3.54 -1.05
CA LEU A 140 -14.53 4.25 -1.76
C LEU A 140 -14.28 4.36 -3.27
N ARG A 141 -13.01 4.46 -3.69
CA ARG A 141 -12.63 4.55 -5.11
C ARG A 141 -12.54 3.20 -5.80
N GLY A 142 -12.35 2.11 -5.06
CA GLY A 142 -12.36 0.75 -5.54
C GLY A 142 -13.39 -0.05 -4.77
N GLY A 143 -14.62 -0.11 -5.28
CA GLY A 143 -15.68 -0.95 -4.73
C GLY A 143 -15.28 -2.42 -4.74
N VAL A 144 -14.66 -2.89 -3.66
CA VAL A 144 -14.35 -4.30 -3.45
C VAL A 144 -15.62 -4.97 -2.98
N ARG A 145 -16.25 -5.74 -3.89
CA ARG A 145 -17.28 -6.70 -3.51
C ARG A 145 -16.55 -7.93 -2.98
N ILE A 146 -16.42 -8.04 -1.66
CA ILE A 146 -15.95 -9.25 -1.00
C ILE A 146 -17.04 -10.30 -1.22
N VAL A 147 -16.77 -11.35 -2.00
CA VAL A 147 -17.58 -12.56 -1.98
C VAL A 147 -17.00 -13.40 -0.84
N THR A 148 -17.65 -13.34 0.32
CA THR A 148 -17.34 -14.26 1.43
C THR A 148 -17.86 -15.64 1.03
N VAL A 149 -16.96 -16.60 0.84
CA VAL A 149 -17.31 -18.02 0.78
C VAL A 149 -17.10 -18.61 2.17
N ASP A 150 -18.13 -19.28 2.67
CA ASP A 150 -18.18 -19.88 3.99
C ASP A 150 -17.16 -21.04 4.09
N ARG A 151 -16.44 -21.09 5.21
CA ARG A 151 -15.30 -22.00 5.43
C ARG A 151 -15.80 -23.28 6.10
N ASP A 152 -15.86 -24.40 5.38
CA ASP A 152 -15.96 -25.73 6.04
C ASP A 152 -14.55 -26.27 6.30
N GLU A 153 -14.21 -26.35 7.58
CA GLU A 153 -12.92 -26.84 8.09
C GLU A 153 -12.86 -28.36 7.98
N ARG A 154 -12.22 -28.90 6.94
CA ARG A 154 -11.71 -30.29 6.93
C ARG A 154 -10.81 -30.54 5.70
N ALA A 155 -9.48 -30.55 5.88
CA ALA A 155 -8.54 -31.53 5.28
C ALA A 155 -7.05 -31.14 5.46
N THR A 156 -6.46 -31.71 6.51
CA THR A 156 -5.13 -32.32 6.67
C THR A 156 -4.07 -32.32 5.54
N HIS A 157 -2.86 -31.90 5.95
CA HIS A 157 -1.52 -32.54 5.81
C HIS A 157 -0.86 -32.81 4.43
N GLY A 158 0.30 -32.16 4.23
CA GLY A 158 1.58 -32.85 3.92
C GLY A 158 2.13 -32.79 2.48
N ALA A 159 3.31 -32.18 2.29
CA ALA A 159 4.48 -32.67 1.52
C ALA A 159 5.39 -31.55 0.97
N ARG A 160 6.63 -31.93 0.62
CA ARG A 160 7.90 -31.20 0.65
C ARG A 160 8.57 -31.18 -0.75
N SER A 161 9.24 -30.05 -1.08
CA SER A 161 10.33 -29.74 -2.05
C SER A 161 10.49 -30.50 -3.39
N ASP A 162 11.00 -29.97 -4.51
CA ASP A 162 11.34 -28.66 -5.09
C ASP A 162 12.07 -29.02 -6.41
N GLN A 163 11.59 -28.62 -7.60
CA GLN A 163 12.34 -28.68 -8.88
C GLN A 163 11.50 -28.05 -10.02
N ARG A 164 11.91 -26.89 -10.54
CA ARG A 164 11.33 -26.26 -11.75
C ARG A 164 9.78 -26.18 -11.81
N GLY A 165 9.11 -25.57 -10.84
CA GLY A 165 8.73 -26.18 -9.57
C GLY A 165 7.21 -26.14 -9.49
N ASP A 166 6.58 -27.23 -9.93
CA ASP A 166 5.19 -27.65 -9.69
C ASP A 166 4.32 -26.58 -9.01
N VAL A 167 3.74 -25.68 -9.82
CA VAL A 167 2.73 -24.77 -9.27
C VAL A 167 1.52 -25.65 -9.01
N PRO A 168 1.07 -25.81 -7.75
CA PRO A 168 0.02 -26.76 -7.44
C PRO A 168 -1.23 -26.45 -8.24
N ASP A 169 -1.91 -27.48 -8.71
CA ASP A 169 -3.21 -27.34 -9.34
C ASP A 169 -4.16 -26.56 -8.44
N LEU A 170 -5.06 -25.82 -9.09
CA LEU A 170 -6.01 -24.99 -8.39
C LEU A 170 -6.89 -25.87 -7.48
N PRO A 171 -7.11 -25.49 -6.21
CA PRO A 171 -7.98 -26.24 -5.32
C PRO A 171 -9.35 -26.46 -5.97
N ALA A 172 -9.93 -27.64 -5.76
CA ALA A 172 -11.17 -28.05 -6.43
C ALA A 172 -12.32 -27.05 -6.22
N GLU A 173 -12.31 -26.31 -5.11
CA GLU A 173 -13.27 -25.26 -4.78
C GLU A 173 -13.28 -24.08 -5.79
N PHE A 174 -12.20 -23.85 -6.52
CA PHE A 174 -12.09 -22.77 -7.51
C PHE A 174 -12.26 -23.24 -8.95
N ILE A 175 -12.46 -24.54 -9.19
CA ILE A 175 -12.63 -25.11 -10.53
C ILE A 175 -14.09 -24.94 -10.97
N THR A 176 -14.32 -24.11 -11.98
CA THR A 176 -15.67 -23.80 -12.48
C THR A 176 -16.02 -24.50 -13.80
N GLY A 177 -15.13 -25.36 -14.32
CA GLY A 177 -15.26 -25.98 -15.65
C GLY A 177 -14.97 -25.03 -16.81
N LYS A 178 -14.52 -23.80 -16.52
CA LYS A 178 -14.04 -22.80 -17.48
C LYS A 178 -12.62 -22.37 -17.08
N PRO A 179 -11.84 -21.73 -17.97
CA PRO A 179 -10.57 -21.14 -17.58
C PRO A 179 -10.76 -20.15 -16.42
N VAL A 180 -9.86 -20.20 -15.43
CA VAL A 180 -9.96 -19.42 -14.21
C VAL A 180 -8.75 -18.50 -14.04
N TRP A 181 -8.99 -17.23 -13.76
CA TRP A 181 -7.98 -16.25 -13.40
C TRP A 181 -8.01 -16.01 -11.90
N VAL A 182 -6.93 -16.38 -11.21
CA VAL A 182 -6.79 -16.16 -9.76
C VAL A 182 -5.87 -14.98 -9.52
N VAL A 183 -6.45 -13.90 -9.01
CA VAL A 183 -5.76 -12.64 -8.72
C VAL A 183 -5.47 -12.58 -7.23
N PHE A 184 -4.23 -12.84 -6.85
CA PHE A 184 -3.76 -12.55 -5.51
C PHE A 184 -3.54 -11.04 -5.37
N THR A 185 -4.42 -10.43 -4.59
CA THR A 185 -4.37 -9.02 -4.20
C THR A 185 -3.89 -8.88 -2.76
N THR A 186 -3.74 -7.64 -2.34
CA THR A 186 -3.66 -7.25 -0.94
C THR A 186 -4.64 -6.11 -0.74
N GLU A 187 -5.10 -5.93 0.48
CA GLU A 187 -5.95 -4.81 0.90
C GLU A 187 -5.44 -3.44 0.40
N TYR A 188 -4.13 -3.29 0.24
CA TYR A 188 -3.47 -2.02 -0.14
C TYR A 188 -3.05 -1.95 -1.62
N CYS A 189 -3.46 -2.91 -2.46
CA CYS A 189 -3.02 -2.97 -3.85
C CYS A 189 -3.78 -1.98 -4.74
N ALA A 190 -3.24 -0.77 -4.89
CA ALA A 190 -3.86 0.30 -5.71
C ALA A 190 -4.05 -0.06 -7.20
N VAL A 191 -3.28 -1.01 -7.74
CA VAL A 191 -3.33 -1.39 -9.17
C VAL A 191 -4.21 -2.62 -9.41
N CYS A 192 -4.50 -3.40 -8.36
CA CYS A 192 -5.25 -4.64 -8.49
C CYS A 192 -6.68 -4.44 -9.00
N PRO A 193 -7.44 -3.40 -8.59
CA PRO A 193 -8.77 -3.15 -9.15
C PRO A 193 -8.75 -2.91 -10.67
N THR A 194 -7.75 -2.20 -11.19
CA THR A 194 -7.61 -1.98 -12.63
C THR A 194 -7.30 -3.28 -13.36
N VAL A 195 -6.44 -4.13 -12.79
CA VAL A 195 -6.12 -5.44 -13.36
C VAL A 195 -7.36 -6.34 -13.41
N VAL A 196 -8.16 -6.36 -12.34
CA VAL A 196 -9.42 -7.13 -12.30
C VAL A 196 -10.40 -6.59 -13.35
N ALA A 197 -10.59 -5.27 -13.43
CA ALA A 197 -11.47 -4.66 -14.43
C ALA A 197 -10.98 -4.88 -15.88
N ASP A 198 -9.68 -4.96 -16.12
CA ASP A 198 -9.11 -5.30 -17.43
C ASP A 198 -9.39 -6.76 -17.80
N LEU A 199 -9.25 -7.68 -16.84
CA LEU A 199 -9.59 -9.10 -17.01
C LEU A 199 -11.08 -9.29 -17.28
N GLU A 200 -11.95 -8.68 -16.49
CA GLU A 200 -13.42 -8.77 -16.67
C GLU A 200 -13.86 -8.24 -18.05
N ARG A 201 -13.22 -7.17 -18.54
CA ARG A 201 -13.55 -6.60 -19.86
C ARG A 201 -13.04 -7.44 -21.02
N GLN A 202 -11.84 -8.01 -20.91
CA GLN A 202 -11.22 -8.71 -22.02
C GLN A 202 -11.50 -10.21 -22.03
N ARG A 203 -11.89 -10.80 -20.89
CA ARG A 203 -12.18 -12.23 -20.71
C ARG A 203 -13.55 -12.45 -20.04
N PRO A 204 -14.65 -11.99 -20.65
CA PRO A 204 -15.98 -12.09 -20.05
C PRO A 204 -16.47 -13.55 -19.89
N ASP A 205 -15.91 -14.49 -20.67
CA ASP A 205 -16.27 -15.90 -20.62
C ASP A 205 -15.47 -16.71 -19.59
N ASP A 206 -14.34 -16.18 -19.09
CA ASP A 206 -13.49 -16.82 -18.09
C ASP A 206 -13.99 -16.51 -16.66
N SER A 207 -13.69 -17.39 -15.71
CA SER A 207 -13.98 -17.13 -14.29
C SER A 207 -12.86 -16.31 -13.66
N ILE A 208 -13.18 -15.31 -12.83
CA ILE A 208 -12.20 -14.48 -12.14
C ILE A 208 -12.41 -14.61 -10.64
N VAL A 209 -11.35 -15.03 -9.94
CA VAL A 209 -11.32 -15.20 -8.48
C VAL A 209 -10.30 -14.23 -7.93
N VAL A 210 -10.70 -13.39 -6.98
CA VAL A 210 -9.82 -12.43 -6.31
C VAL A 210 -9.60 -12.91 -4.89
N LEU A 211 -8.33 -13.12 -4.51
CA LEU A 211 -7.93 -13.60 -3.19
C LEU A 211 -7.07 -12.55 -2.50
N ASP A 212 -7.47 -12.09 -1.32
CA ASP A 212 -6.58 -11.29 -0.48
C ASP A 212 -5.53 -12.22 0.17
N VAL A 213 -4.26 -11.90 -0.01
CA VAL A 213 -3.15 -12.65 0.61
C VAL A 213 -3.27 -12.72 2.13
N SER A 214 -3.81 -11.68 2.77
CA SER A 214 -3.97 -11.59 4.23
C SER A 214 -5.02 -12.56 4.76
N GLU A 215 -6.05 -12.85 3.95
CA GLU A 215 -7.12 -13.79 4.28
C GLU A 215 -6.76 -15.24 3.88
N HIS A 216 -5.88 -15.40 2.88
CA HIS A 216 -5.48 -16.70 2.32
C HIS A 216 -3.96 -16.92 2.36
N LEU A 217 -3.37 -16.80 3.56
CA LEU A 217 -1.91 -16.94 3.77
C LEU A 217 -1.38 -18.33 3.38
N ASP A 218 -2.18 -19.37 3.55
CA ASP A 218 -1.88 -20.75 3.18
C ASP A 218 -1.76 -20.92 1.66
N LEU A 219 -2.71 -20.37 0.89
CA LEU A 219 -2.64 -20.34 -0.57
C LEU A 219 -1.51 -19.44 -1.04
N ALA A 220 -1.35 -18.26 -0.46
CA ALA A 220 -0.26 -17.34 -0.82
C ALA A 220 1.12 -18.00 -0.62
N ALA A 221 1.32 -18.74 0.48
CA ALA A 221 2.53 -19.51 0.72
C ALA A 221 2.68 -20.66 -0.27
N ARG A 222 1.62 -21.43 -0.51
CA ARG A 222 1.57 -22.58 -1.45
C ARG A 222 1.93 -22.17 -2.87
N TYR A 223 1.38 -21.06 -3.36
CA TYR A 223 1.63 -20.49 -4.68
C TYR A 223 2.86 -19.57 -4.73
N ARG A 224 3.62 -19.46 -3.62
CA ARG A 224 4.82 -18.64 -3.48
C ARG A 224 4.59 -17.18 -3.93
N VAL A 225 3.46 -16.59 -3.55
CA VAL A 225 3.10 -15.21 -3.85
C VAL A 225 3.95 -14.27 -3.01
N ARG A 226 4.76 -13.43 -3.66
CA ARG A 226 5.69 -12.48 -3.00
C ARG A 226 5.36 -11.02 -3.27
N ARG A 227 4.44 -10.74 -4.17
CA ARG A 227 4.03 -9.37 -4.56
C ARG A 227 2.61 -9.36 -5.10
N ALA A 228 1.85 -8.32 -4.81
CA ALA A 228 0.55 -8.07 -5.44
C ALA A 228 0.66 -7.06 -6.59
N PRO A 229 -0.14 -7.19 -7.67
CA PRO A 229 -0.91 -8.40 -8.00
C PRO A 229 0.02 -9.54 -8.41
N THR A 230 -0.27 -10.77 -8.00
CA THR A 230 0.21 -11.96 -8.72
C THR A 230 -1.02 -12.66 -9.26
N VAL A 231 -1.06 -12.86 -10.56
CA VAL A 231 -2.18 -13.46 -11.26
C VAL A 231 -1.76 -14.81 -11.79
N PHE A 232 -2.59 -15.82 -11.57
CA PHE A 232 -2.46 -17.14 -12.17
C PHE A 232 -3.61 -17.38 -13.12
N ARG A 233 -3.33 -18.09 -14.21
CA ARG A 233 -4.35 -18.59 -15.12
C ARG A 233 -4.37 -20.11 -15.02
N ALA A 234 -5.51 -20.67 -14.69
CA ALA A 234 -5.79 -22.09 -14.74
C ALA A 234 -6.67 -22.43 -15.96
N ASP A 235 -6.52 -23.62 -16.50
CA ASP A 235 -7.47 -24.16 -17.47
C ASP A 235 -8.77 -24.65 -16.80
N ALA A 236 -9.69 -25.20 -17.61
CA ALA A 236 -10.97 -25.72 -17.11
C ALA A 236 -10.83 -26.91 -16.15
N ALA A 237 -9.69 -27.61 -16.17
CA ALA A 237 -9.38 -28.72 -15.28
C ALA A 237 -8.68 -28.26 -13.99
N GLY A 238 -8.36 -26.96 -13.86
CA GLY A 238 -7.65 -26.40 -12.72
C GLY A 238 -6.12 -26.42 -12.86
N HIS A 239 -5.57 -26.83 -14.01
CA HIS A 239 -4.12 -26.83 -14.22
C HIS A 239 -3.60 -25.43 -14.48
N ILE A 240 -2.58 -25.03 -13.73
CA ILE A 240 -1.99 -23.70 -13.85
C ILE A 240 -1.18 -23.62 -15.14
N THR A 241 -1.67 -22.82 -16.09
CA THR A 241 -1.04 -22.63 -17.41
C THR A 241 -0.07 -21.46 -17.41
N THR A 242 -0.39 -20.39 -16.68
CA THR A 242 0.41 -19.16 -16.69
C THR A 242 0.49 -18.55 -15.30
N ARG A 243 1.66 -18.00 -14.96
CA ARG A 243 1.88 -17.14 -13.79
C ARG A 243 2.38 -15.77 -14.23
N LEU A 244 1.65 -14.73 -13.85
CA LEU A 244 1.94 -13.34 -14.15
C LEU A 244 2.15 -12.59 -12.85
N SER A 245 3.29 -11.95 -12.69
CA SER A 245 3.62 -11.24 -11.46
C SER A 245 3.71 -9.74 -11.75
N GLY A 246 2.83 -8.95 -11.15
CA GLY A 246 2.70 -7.50 -11.37
C GLY A 246 1.73 -7.14 -12.51
N ALA A 247 1.21 -5.90 -12.47
CA ALA A 247 0.19 -5.44 -13.42
C ALA A 247 0.69 -5.34 -14.87
N ASP A 248 1.97 -5.02 -15.07
CA ASP A 248 2.58 -4.94 -16.40
C ASP A 248 2.57 -6.29 -17.11
N ALA A 249 2.92 -7.37 -16.38
CA ALA A 249 2.91 -8.72 -16.93
C ALA A 249 1.50 -9.15 -17.38
N VAL A 250 0.47 -8.77 -16.62
CA VAL A 250 -0.93 -9.06 -16.99
C VAL A 250 -1.34 -8.31 -18.24
N ARG A 251 -0.98 -7.02 -18.34
CA ARG A 251 -1.28 -6.22 -19.53
C ARG A 251 -0.60 -6.74 -20.78
N THR A 252 0.66 -7.17 -20.67
CA THR A 252 1.39 -7.77 -21.79
C THR A 252 0.73 -9.05 -22.25
N GLU A 253 0.42 -9.98 -21.33
CA GLU A 253 -0.26 -11.24 -21.68
C GLU A 253 -1.61 -11.00 -22.37
N LEU A 254 -2.41 -10.06 -21.85
CA LEU A 254 -3.70 -9.72 -22.43
C LEU A 254 -3.57 -9.13 -23.85
N ARG A 255 -2.56 -8.29 -24.08
CA ARG A 255 -2.29 -7.72 -25.40
C ARG A 255 -1.78 -8.78 -26.38
N ASP A 256 -0.82 -9.60 -25.98
CA ASP A 256 -0.22 -10.62 -26.83
C ASP A 256 -1.26 -11.68 -27.21
N ALA A 257 -2.18 -12.02 -26.31
CA ALA A 257 -3.32 -12.89 -26.61
C ALA A 257 -4.32 -12.24 -27.59
N ALA A 258 -4.56 -10.94 -27.52
CA ALA A 258 -5.42 -10.23 -28.46
C ALA A 258 -4.81 -10.16 -29.87
N GLU A 259 -3.49 -9.96 -29.95
CA GLU A 259 -2.73 -9.94 -31.22
C GLU A 259 -2.62 -11.34 -31.85
N GLY A 260 -2.47 -12.39 -31.04
CA GLY A 260 -2.47 -13.79 -31.52
C GLY A 260 -3.83 -14.24 -32.09
N VAL A 261 -4.94 -13.72 -31.57
CA VAL A 261 -6.28 -14.00 -32.11
C VAL A 261 -6.51 -13.27 -33.43
N THR A 262 -5.92 -12.08 -33.64
CA THR A 262 -6.07 -11.31 -34.89
C THR A 262 -5.21 -11.85 -36.03
N ALA A 263 -4.11 -12.55 -35.74
CA ALA A 263 -3.24 -13.16 -36.77
C ALA A 263 -3.77 -14.49 -37.35
N THR A 264 -4.89 -15.01 -36.83
CA THR A 264 -5.49 -16.29 -37.25
C THR A 264 -6.79 -16.13 -38.04
N VAL A 265 -7.02 -14.95 -38.62
CA VAL A 265 -8.17 -14.62 -39.49
C VAL A 265 -7.70 -14.37 -40.92
#